data_AF-A0A0F2PZ11-F1
#
_entry.id   AF-A0A0F2PZ11-F1
#
_cell.length_a   1.000
_cell.length_b   1.000
_cell.length_c   1.000
_cell.angle_alpha   90.00
_cell.angle_beta   90.00
_cell.angle_gamma   90.00
#
_symmetry.space_group_name_H-M   'P 1'
#
loop_
_entity.id
_entity.type
_entity.pdbx_description
1 polymer ?
#
loop_
_entity_poly.entity_id
_entity_poly.type
_entity_poly.pdbx_seq_one_letter_code
_entity_poly.pdbx_strand_id
1 'polypeptide(L)'
;MNKGQVNYLLLNYPALTEWLENSREDILHGYRQTAFAGGNRGSGHSDPTARKAEHLLEFQHVEGLLSGVGGWIDTELETYDRPVLIEFWRLRHLGLYWVARNLNMEPWRCKARWDMMTNSLMNYLRKNQSAGHAFALPGGAFVDGPPNTYPAL
;
A
#
# COMPACT_ATOMS: atom_id res chain seq x y z
N MET A 1 12.70 -4.56 -3.87
CA MET A 1 11.99 -3.91 -2.76
C MET A 1 12.90 -3.74 -1.55
N ASN A 2 13.01 -2.51 -1.03
CA ASN A 2 13.83 -2.17 0.13
C ASN A 2 13.02 -2.28 1.44
N LYS A 3 13.70 -2.33 2.60
CA LYS A 3 13.04 -2.49 3.91
C LYS A 3 12.12 -1.30 4.25
N GLY A 4 12.48 -0.09 3.84
CA GLY A 4 11.70 1.12 4.09
C GLY A 4 10.33 1.10 3.39
N GLN A 5 10.29 0.65 2.15
CA GLN A 5 9.06 0.46 1.36
C GLN A 5 8.13 -0.56 2.01
N VAL A 6 8.66 -1.71 2.43
CA VAL A 6 7.85 -2.76 3.08
C VAL A 6 7.29 -2.27 4.41
N ASN A 7 8.10 -1.56 5.20
CA ASN A 7 7.67 -0.97 6.46
C ASN A 7 6.55 0.06 6.24
N TYR A 8 6.68 0.92 5.24
CA TYR A 8 5.66 1.88 4.87
C TYR A 8 4.36 1.20 4.44
N LEU A 9 4.44 0.17 3.57
CA LEU A 9 3.29 -0.60 3.11
C LEU A 9 2.56 -1.28 4.27
N LEU A 10 3.30 -1.94 5.17
CA LEU A 10 2.71 -2.65 6.29
C LEU A 10 2.08 -1.70 7.31
N LEU A 11 2.73 -0.58 7.61
CA LEU A 11 2.24 0.41 8.57
C LEU A 11 0.98 1.13 8.06
N ASN A 12 0.93 1.45 6.77
CA ASN A 12 -0.16 2.18 6.15
C ASN A 12 -1.20 1.29 5.47
N TYR A 13 -1.07 -0.04 5.61
CA TYR A 13 -1.93 -1.00 4.93
C TYR A 13 -3.44 -0.71 5.07
N PRO A 14 -4.00 -0.43 6.26
CA PRO A 14 -5.42 -0.12 6.37
C PRO A 14 -5.82 1.14 5.61
N ALA A 15 -5.04 2.22 5.73
CA ALA A 15 -5.32 3.49 5.06
C ALA A 15 -5.20 3.38 3.53
N LEU A 16 -4.21 2.61 3.05
CA LEU A 16 -4.03 2.35 1.63
C LEU A 16 -5.15 1.48 1.05
N THR A 17 -5.67 0.53 1.83
CA THR A 17 -6.80 -0.32 1.44
C THR A 17 -8.09 0.51 1.35
N GLU A 18 -8.38 1.31 2.38
CA GLU A 18 -9.52 2.24 2.39
C GLU A 18 -9.45 3.25 1.23
N TRP A 19 -8.27 3.82 0.96
CA TRP A 19 -8.08 4.71 -0.18
C TRP A 19 -8.35 4.02 -1.51
N LEU A 20 -7.94 2.76 -1.67
CA LEU A 20 -8.15 1.98 -2.89
C LEU A 20 -9.64 1.64 -3.09
N GLU A 21 -10.34 1.28 -2.01
CA GLU A 21 -11.79 1.04 -2.02
C GLU A 21 -12.55 2.31 -2.40
N ASN A 22 -12.27 3.44 -1.75
CA ASN A 22 -12.87 4.73 -2.07
C ASN A 22 -12.58 5.15 -3.51
N SER A 23 -11.34 4.96 -3.99
CA SER A 23 -10.97 5.29 -5.37
C SER A 23 -11.71 4.42 -6.39
N ARG A 24 -11.97 3.14 -6.08
CA ARG A 24 -12.79 2.26 -6.91
C ARG A 24 -14.24 2.72 -6.96
N GLU A 25 -14.81 3.07 -5.80
CA GLU A 25 -16.16 3.60 -5.72
C GLU A 25 -16.30 4.91 -6.49
N ASP A 26 -15.34 5.83 -6.38
CA ASP A 26 -15.32 7.09 -7.12
C ASP A 26 -15.24 6.88 -8.64
N ILE A 27 -14.47 5.90 -9.10
CA ILE A 27 -14.45 5.51 -10.51
C ILE A 27 -15.81 4.91 -10.91
N LEU A 28 -16.41 4.03 -10.11
CA LEU A 28 -17.69 3.41 -10.46
C LEU A 28 -18.85 4.42 -10.45
N HIS A 29 -18.85 5.38 -9.52
CA HIS A 29 -19.94 6.34 -9.33
C HIS A 29 -19.73 7.67 -10.09
N GLY A 30 -18.49 8.16 -10.20
CA GLY A 30 -18.14 9.39 -10.93
C GLY A 30 -18.26 9.27 -12.45
N TYR A 31 -18.21 8.05 -13.00
CA TYR A 31 -18.41 7.79 -14.43
C TYR A 31 -19.86 8.01 -14.88
N ARG A 32 -20.84 8.03 -13.96
CA ARG A 32 -22.23 8.41 -14.30
C ARG A 32 -22.39 9.90 -14.61
N GLN A 33 -21.52 10.77 -14.08
CA GLN A 33 -21.66 12.22 -14.23
C GLN A 33 -20.75 12.81 -15.32
N THR A 34 -19.60 12.20 -15.61
CA THR A 34 -18.62 12.73 -16.58
C THR A 34 -18.79 12.24 -18.01
N ALA A 35 -19.50 11.12 -18.25
CA ALA A 35 -19.78 10.64 -19.60
C ALA A 35 -20.72 11.56 -20.41
N PHE A 36 -21.41 12.50 -19.76
CA PHE A 36 -22.37 13.42 -20.41
C PHE A 36 -22.03 14.91 -20.27
N ALA A 37 -20.94 15.28 -19.58
CA ALA A 37 -20.63 16.68 -19.30
C ALA A 37 -19.49 17.21 -20.19
N GLY A 38 -19.87 17.73 -21.37
CA GLY A 38 -19.29 18.94 -21.93
C GLY A 38 -17.96 18.81 -22.66
N GLY A 39 -18.02 18.85 -23.99
CA GLY A 39 -16.88 19.24 -24.80
C GLY A 39 -16.43 20.66 -24.42
N ASN A 40 -15.16 20.84 -24.08
CA ASN A 40 -14.58 22.17 -23.93
C ASN A 40 -13.23 22.22 -24.66
N ARG A 41 -13.16 23.14 -25.62
CA ARG A 41 -11.99 23.48 -26.42
C ARG A 41 -10.99 24.21 -25.52
N GLY A 42 -9.76 23.70 -25.41
CA GLY A 42 -8.66 24.38 -24.71
C GLY A 42 -7.32 23.71 -25.01
N SER A 43 -6.38 24.50 -25.50
CA SER A 43 -5.08 24.12 -26.09
C SER A 43 -4.08 23.53 -25.09
N GLY A 44 -3.41 22.45 -25.51
CA GLY A 44 -2.30 21.81 -24.81
C GLY A 44 -2.43 20.29 -24.90
N HIS A 45 -1.82 19.67 -25.92
CA HIS A 45 -1.88 18.21 -26.15
C HIS A 45 -1.04 17.46 -25.09
N SER A 46 -1.51 17.42 -23.85
CA SER A 46 -1.24 16.31 -22.94
C SER A 46 -2.35 15.31 -23.21
N ASP A 47 -2.05 14.19 -23.87
CA ASP A 47 -3.07 13.19 -24.21
C ASP A 47 -3.77 12.75 -22.90
N PRO A 48 -5.04 13.15 -22.68
CA PRO A 48 -5.75 12.82 -21.45
C PRO A 48 -5.96 11.31 -21.34
N THR A 49 -5.83 10.57 -22.44
CA THR A 49 -5.88 9.11 -22.49
C THR A 49 -4.59 8.49 -21.98
N ALA A 50 -3.43 9.02 -22.38
CA ALA A 50 -2.12 8.56 -21.90
C ALA A 50 -1.97 8.78 -20.39
N ARG A 51 -2.36 9.96 -19.88
CA ARG A 51 -2.34 10.27 -18.44
C ARG A 51 -3.31 9.40 -17.64
N LYS A 52 -4.46 9.04 -18.22
CA LYS A 52 -5.40 8.07 -17.62
C LYS A 52 -4.83 6.65 -17.61
N ALA A 53 -4.15 6.22 -18.67
CA ALA A 53 -3.50 4.92 -18.73
C ALA A 53 -2.35 4.81 -17.72
N GLU A 54 -1.56 5.87 -17.53
CA GLU A 54 -0.53 5.96 -16.49
C GLU A 54 -1.14 5.83 -15.08
N HIS A 55 -2.20 6.60 -14.77
CA HIS A 55 -2.88 6.48 -13.48
C HIS A 55 -3.46 5.08 -13.25
N LEU A 56 -4.07 4.45 -14.26
CA LEU A 56 -4.62 3.10 -14.14
C LEU A 56 -3.52 2.04 -13.89
N LEU A 57 -2.34 2.20 -14.53
CA LEU A 57 -1.19 1.33 -14.28
C LEU A 57 -0.64 1.50 -12.85
N GLU A 58 -0.60 2.72 -12.33
CA GLU A 58 -0.23 3.00 -10.94
C GLU A 58 -1.22 2.34 -9.95
N PHE A 59 -2.53 2.42 -10.21
CA PHE A 59 -3.55 1.75 -9.39
C PHE A 59 -3.40 0.23 -9.39
N GLN A 60 -3.21 -0.38 -10.57
CA GLN A 60 -3.02 -1.83 -10.68
C GLN A 60 -1.77 -2.29 -9.91
N HIS A 61 -0.72 -1.48 -9.91
CA HIS A 61 0.50 -1.77 -9.16
C HIS A 61 0.28 -1.75 -7.64
N VAL A 62 -0.37 -0.70 -7.13
CA VAL A 62 -0.69 -0.58 -5.70
C VAL A 62 -1.66 -1.66 -5.26
N GLU A 63 -2.67 -1.96 -6.07
CA GLU A 63 -3.63 -3.04 -5.81
C GLU A 63 -2.94 -4.38 -5.64
N GLY A 64 -2.04 -4.71 -6.57
CA GLY A 64 -1.25 -5.92 -6.45
C GLY A 64 -0.49 -5.94 -5.12
N LEU A 65 0.24 -4.87 -4.80
CA LEU A 65 1.07 -4.84 -3.60
C LEU A 65 0.22 -5.04 -2.34
N LEU A 66 -0.94 -4.40 -2.25
CA LEU A 66 -1.87 -4.56 -1.14
C LEU A 66 -2.48 -5.97 -1.10
N SER A 67 -2.82 -6.56 -2.24
CA SER A 67 -3.24 -7.96 -2.32
C SER A 67 -2.14 -8.91 -1.82
N GLY A 68 -0.88 -8.64 -2.16
CA GLY A 68 0.27 -9.39 -1.65
C GLY A 68 0.43 -9.28 -0.13
N VAL A 69 0.25 -8.07 0.43
CA VAL A 69 0.28 -7.85 1.89
C VAL A 69 -0.89 -8.56 2.57
N GLY A 70 -2.11 -8.44 2.03
CA GLY A 70 -3.29 -9.13 2.56
C GLY A 70 -3.12 -10.65 2.55
N GLY A 71 -2.67 -11.21 1.42
CA GLY A 71 -2.40 -12.64 1.31
C GLY A 71 -1.35 -13.12 2.32
N TRP A 72 -0.29 -12.34 2.57
CA TRP A 72 0.67 -12.65 3.62
C TRP A 72 0.07 -12.61 5.03
N ILE A 73 -0.76 -11.60 5.33
CA ILE A 73 -1.48 -11.49 6.62
C ILE A 73 -2.37 -12.71 6.83
N ASP A 74 -3.00 -13.22 5.78
CA ASP A 74 -3.92 -14.34 5.87
C ASP A 74 -3.20 -15.69 5.99
N THR A 75 -2.08 -15.87 5.30
CA THR A 75 -1.45 -17.19 5.12
C THR A 75 -0.18 -17.44 5.94
N GLU A 76 0.66 -16.42 6.14
CA GLU A 76 2.02 -16.57 6.68
C GLU A 76 2.23 -15.82 8.01
N LEU A 77 1.36 -14.84 8.32
CA LEU A 77 1.46 -14.11 9.59
C LEU A 77 1.06 -15.00 10.77
N GLU A 78 2.01 -15.20 11.68
CA GLU A 78 1.80 -15.94 12.91
C GLU A 78 0.65 -15.35 13.73
N THR A 79 -0.18 -16.21 14.29
CA THR A 79 -1.35 -15.80 15.09
C THR A 79 -0.95 -14.93 16.28
N TYR A 80 0.24 -15.19 16.85
CA TYR A 80 0.78 -14.40 17.96
C TYR A 80 1.18 -12.97 17.55
N ASP A 81 1.56 -12.75 16.29
CA ASP A 81 2.03 -11.43 15.81
C ASP A 81 0.87 -10.53 15.34
N ARG A 82 -0.32 -11.09 15.11
CA ARG A 82 -1.52 -10.33 14.72
C ARG A 82 -1.89 -9.22 15.72
N PRO A 83 -1.93 -9.44 17.04
CA PRO A 83 -2.15 -8.36 18.01
C PRO A 83 -1.11 -7.26 17.91
N VAL A 84 0.16 -7.61 17.66
CA VAL A 84 1.24 -6.62 17.51
C VAL A 84 0.97 -5.72 16.31
N LEU A 85 0.65 -6.34 15.15
CA LEU A 85 0.31 -5.61 13.92
C LEU A 85 -0.88 -4.67 14.12
N ILE A 86 -1.96 -5.15 14.75
CA ILE A 86 -3.16 -4.36 15.01
C ILE A 86 -2.86 -3.15 15.90
N GLU A 87 -2.05 -3.33 16.95
CA GLU A 87 -1.68 -2.23 17.83
C GLU A 87 -0.78 -1.19 17.14
N PHE A 88 0.10 -1.61 16.23
CA PHE A 88 0.84 -0.68 15.37
C PHE A 88 -0.07 0.15 14.48
N TRP A 89 -1.16 -0.42 13.94
CA TRP A 89 -2.13 0.33 13.15
C TRP A 89 -2.93 1.32 14.00
N ARG A 90 -3.36 0.92 15.20
CA ARG A 90 -4.13 1.78 16.11
C ARG A 90 -3.31 2.94 16.65
N LEU A 91 -2.08 2.66 17.08
CA LEU A 91 -1.23 3.62 17.80
C LEU A 91 -0.13 4.20 16.90
N ARG A 92 -0.31 4.16 15.57
CA ARG A 92 0.70 4.61 14.58
C ARG A 92 1.26 6.00 14.85
N HIS A 93 0.42 6.90 15.37
CA HIS A 93 0.74 8.31 15.64
C HIS A 93 1.45 8.52 16.99
N LEU A 94 1.36 7.54 17.91
CA LEU A 94 1.96 7.61 19.23
C LEU A 94 3.34 6.96 19.25
N GLY A 95 3.59 6.03 18.33
CA GLY A 95 4.89 5.39 18.14
C GLY A 95 5.11 4.16 19.02
N LEU A 96 6.29 3.55 18.84
CA LEU A 96 6.61 2.20 19.30
C LEU A 96 6.51 1.99 20.82
N TYR A 97 6.81 3.02 21.62
CA TYR A 97 6.72 2.95 23.08
C TYR A 97 5.29 2.64 23.54
N TRP A 98 4.29 3.27 22.93
CA TRP A 98 2.89 3.10 23.31
C TRP A 98 2.34 1.75 22.87
N VAL A 99 2.77 1.26 21.70
CA VAL A 99 2.47 -0.11 21.24
C VAL A 99 3.00 -1.13 22.24
N ALA A 100 4.29 -1.00 22.62
CA ALA A 100 4.91 -1.91 23.57
C ALA A 100 4.22 -1.89 24.94
N ARG A 101 3.85 -0.70 25.41
CA ARG A 101 3.10 -0.51 26.66
C ARG A 101 1.73 -1.18 26.62
N ASN A 102 0.97 -1.03 25.53
CA ASN A 102 -0.38 -1.60 25.43
C ASN A 102 -0.36 -3.13 25.38
N LEU A 103 0.71 -3.70 24.81
CA LEU A 103 0.93 -5.13 24.72
C LEU A 103 1.65 -5.73 25.94
N ASN A 104 1.91 -4.93 26.98
CA ASN A 104 2.69 -5.33 28.17
C ASN A 104 4.04 -5.99 27.81
N MET A 105 4.73 -5.44 26.82
CA MET A 105 6.03 -5.94 26.36
C MET A 105 7.12 -4.87 26.42
N GLU A 106 8.37 -5.33 26.48
CA GLU A 106 9.51 -4.43 26.43
C GLU A 106 9.64 -3.79 25.03
N PRO A 107 9.97 -2.48 24.92
CA PRO A 107 10.07 -1.80 23.63
C PRO A 107 11.00 -2.48 22.64
N TRP A 108 12.14 -3.01 23.09
CA TRP A 108 13.08 -3.70 22.20
C TRP A 108 12.50 -5.00 21.63
N ARG A 109 11.68 -5.73 22.40
CA ARG A 109 10.97 -6.94 21.92
C ARG A 109 9.91 -6.58 20.89
N CYS A 110 9.17 -5.50 21.14
CA CYS A 110 8.19 -4.96 20.19
C CYS A 110 8.85 -4.59 18.86
N LYS A 111 10.00 -3.90 18.92
CA LYS A 111 10.79 -3.55 17.74
C LYS A 111 11.30 -4.78 17.01
N ALA A 112 11.86 -5.75 17.73
CA ALA A 112 12.36 -6.98 17.14
C ALA A 112 11.25 -7.75 16.41
N ARG A 113 10.05 -7.85 17.00
CA ARG A 113 8.88 -8.47 16.35
C ARG A 113 8.45 -7.71 15.10
N TRP A 114 8.39 -6.39 15.17
CA TRP A 114 8.08 -5.56 14.01
C TRP A 114 9.09 -5.75 12.87
N ASP A 115 10.38 -5.77 13.20
CA ASP A 115 11.46 -6.03 12.24
C ASP A 115 11.36 -7.44 11.63
N MET A 116 11.01 -8.45 12.44
CA MET A 116 10.75 -9.82 11.96
C MET A 116 9.57 -9.89 11.01
N MET A 117 8.43 -9.29 11.35
CA MET A 117 7.26 -9.20 10.47
C MET A 117 7.61 -8.51 9.14
N THR A 118 8.33 -7.38 9.21
CA THR A 118 8.76 -6.64 8.02
C THR A 118 9.68 -7.48 7.13
N ASN A 119 10.61 -8.23 7.72
CA ASN A 119 11.51 -9.11 6.97
C ASN A 119 10.77 -10.31 6.37
N SER A 120 9.82 -10.89 7.10
CA SER A 120 8.95 -11.99 6.63
C SER A 120 8.14 -11.55 5.41
N LEU A 121 7.46 -10.40 5.50
CA LEU A 121 6.71 -9.82 4.39
C LEU A 121 7.61 -9.51 3.18
N MET A 122 8.81 -8.96 3.42
CA MET A 122 9.76 -8.70 2.34
C MET A 122 10.14 -9.98 1.59
N ASN A 123 10.38 -11.08 2.31
CA ASN A 123 10.72 -12.36 1.71
C ASN A 123 9.53 -12.96 0.95
N TYR A 124 8.32 -12.87 1.50
CA TYR A 124 7.10 -13.31 0.85
C TYR A 124 6.86 -12.59 -0.48
N LEU A 125 6.93 -11.25 -0.48
CA LEU A 125 6.73 -10.45 -1.67
C LEU A 125 7.81 -10.70 -2.73
N ARG A 126 9.07 -10.89 -2.33
CA ARG A 126 10.15 -11.26 -3.27
C ARG A 126 9.93 -12.64 -3.90
N LYS A 127 9.52 -13.63 -3.10
CA LYS A 127 9.22 -14.98 -3.59
C LYS A 127 8.09 -14.96 -4.61
N ASN A 128 7.00 -14.25 -4.30
CA ASN A 128 5.85 -14.17 -5.19
C ASN A 128 6.07 -13.31 -6.44
N GLN A 129 6.99 -12.33 -6.38
CA GLN A 129 7.48 -11.62 -7.57
C GLN A 129 8.29 -12.54 -8.50
N SER A 130 9.08 -13.47 -7.95
CA SER A 130 9.89 -14.41 -8.75
C SER A 130 9.10 -15.60 -9.33
N ALA A 131 7.95 -15.94 -8.75
CA ALA A 131 7.19 -17.15 -9.08
C ALA A 131 6.23 -17.03 -10.29
N GLY A 132 6.25 -15.92 -11.03
CA GLY A 132 5.45 -15.78 -12.25
C GLY A 132 3.94 -15.64 -12.02
N HIS A 133 3.47 -15.45 -10.78
CA HIS A 133 2.17 -14.81 -10.56
C HIS A 133 2.29 -13.38 -11.06
N ALA A 134 1.49 -13.03 -12.06
CA ALA A 134 1.54 -11.83 -12.88
C ALA A 134 1.48 -10.50 -12.08
N PHE A 135 2.55 -10.18 -11.38
CA PHE A 135 2.94 -8.85 -10.99
C PHE A 135 3.90 -8.35 -12.07
N ALA A 136 3.39 -8.16 -13.28
CA ALA A 136 4.16 -7.51 -14.33
C ALA A 136 4.46 -6.09 -13.86
N LEU A 137 5.65 -5.89 -13.30
CA LEU A 137 6.23 -4.58 -13.02
C LEU A 137 6.66 -4.02 -14.39
N PRO A 138 6.00 -2.99 -14.96
CA PRO A 138 6.67 -2.22 -15.99
C PRO A 138 7.83 -1.52 -15.30
N GLY A 139 9.03 -1.65 -15.87
CA GLY A 139 10.26 -1.04 -15.36
C GLY A 139 10.14 0.48 -15.30
N GLY A 140 9.60 0.99 -14.20
CA GLY A 140 9.58 2.39 -13.82
C GLY A 140 10.34 2.52 -12.52
N ALA A 141 11.47 3.22 -12.58
CA ALA A 141 12.28 3.54 -11.43
C ALA A 141 11.40 4.08 -10.29
N PHE A 142 11.43 3.41 -9.14
CA PHE A 142 11.13 4.08 -7.87
C PHE A 142 12.12 5.23 -7.75
N VAL A 143 11.68 6.44 -8.06
CA VAL A 143 12.34 7.67 -7.59
C VAL A 143 12.33 7.56 -6.06
N ASP A 144 13.49 7.78 -5.43
CA ASP A 144 13.78 7.65 -3.99
C ASP A 144 12.99 8.63 -3.08
N GLY A 145 11.69 8.79 -3.31
CA GLY A 145 10.78 9.58 -2.49
C GLY A 145 9.38 8.97 -2.48
N PRO A 146 8.55 9.31 -1.48
CA PRO A 146 7.12 9.01 -1.59
C PRO A 146 6.63 9.65 -2.90
N PRO A 147 5.98 8.90 -3.81
CA PRO A 147 5.36 9.50 -4.98
C PRO A 147 4.44 10.63 -4.50
N ASN A 148 4.53 11.77 -5.19
CA ASN A 148 3.70 12.97 -4.97
C ASN A 148 2.18 12.70 -5.06
N THR A 149 1.78 11.46 -5.35
CA THR A 149 0.41 10.98 -5.51
C THR A 149 -0.15 10.29 -4.26
N TYR A 150 0.64 10.01 -3.21
CA TYR A 150 0.04 9.60 -1.94
C TYR A 150 -0.59 10.82 -1.25
N PRO A 151 -1.80 10.71 -0.70
CA PRO A 151 -2.33 11.78 0.14
C PRO A 151 -1.35 12.04 1.27
N ALA A 152 -0.96 13.30 1.45
CA ALA A 152 -0.27 13.73 2.65
C ALA A 152 -1.22 13.48 3.84
N LEU A 153 -0.92 12.45 4.64
CA LEU A 153 -1.56 12.20 5.94
C LEU A 153 -0.84 12.98 7.04
#